data_AF-A0A2N7WXK5-F1
#
_entry.id   AF-A0A2N7WXK5-F1
#
_cell.length_a   1.000
_cell.length_b   1.000
_cell.length_c   1.000
_cell.angle_alpha   90.00
_cell.angle_beta   90.00
_cell.angle_gamma   90.00
#
_symmetry.space_group_name_H-M   'P 1'
#
loop_
_entity.id
_entity.type
_entity.pdbx_description
1 polymer ?
#
loop_
_entity_poly.entity_id
_entity_poly.type
_entity_poly.pdbx_seq_one_letter_code
_entity_poly.pdbx_strand_id
1 'polypeptide(L)'
;MNSDADFDTDVHDINPVALERALRSASLDLQQIIATVAGRYLDSGRHRYSSGAQLPTWRTLLTIDEQVFDNRGFRSRHNETVRSTFVRFEDSRLSGMDLDETVDWQRDDDDLPAVYLLVRALVQADATDVALHD
;
A
#
# COMPACT_ATOMS: atom_id res chain seq x y z
N MET A 1 49.85 -16.73 -7.64
CA MET A 1 49.71 -15.36 -7.14
C MET A 1 48.23 -15.06 -7.12
N ASN A 2 47.68 -15.01 -5.91
CA ASN A 2 46.28 -14.75 -5.60
C ASN A 2 45.91 -13.29 -5.90
N SER A 3 44.67 -13.08 -6.32
CA SER A 3 43.82 -11.99 -5.84
C SER A 3 42.38 -12.49 -5.84
N ASP A 4 42.04 -13.18 -4.76
CA ASP A 4 40.69 -13.25 -4.20
C ASP A 4 40.24 -11.86 -3.74
N ALA A 5 38.92 -11.72 -3.63
CA ALA A 5 38.18 -10.69 -2.91
C ALA A 5 38.08 -9.30 -3.55
N ASP A 6 36.95 -9.08 -4.24
CA ASP A 6 36.20 -7.82 -4.06
C ASP A 6 34.68 -8.08 -4.02
N PHE A 7 34.31 -9.16 -3.34
CA PHE A 7 32.94 -9.37 -2.85
C PHE A 7 32.86 -8.85 -1.42
N ASP A 8 33.19 -7.58 -1.18
CA ASP A 8 33.01 -6.99 0.14
C ASP A 8 32.95 -5.47 0.10
N THR A 9 31.88 -4.90 -0.44
CA THR A 9 31.49 -3.54 -0.05
C THR A 9 29.97 -3.38 -0.11
N ASP A 10 29.43 -2.87 0.99
CA ASP A 10 28.05 -2.38 1.21
C ASP A 10 26.97 -3.36 1.70
N VAL A 11 27.31 -4.34 2.55
CA VAL A 11 26.28 -5.05 3.35
C VAL A 11 26.08 -4.44 4.75
N HIS A 12 26.99 -3.62 5.27
CA HIS A 12 26.87 -3.11 6.65
C HIS A 12 27.37 -1.67 6.83
N ASP A 13 26.50 -0.70 6.55
CA ASP A 13 26.21 0.42 7.47
C ASP A 13 24.99 1.21 6.93
N ILE A 14 23.79 0.64 7.02
CA ILE A 14 22.59 1.43 6.68
C ILE A 14 22.45 2.46 7.80
N ASN A 15 22.95 3.67 7.53
CA ASN A 15 22.79 4.82 8.41
C ASN A 15 21.29 4.92 8.79
N PRO A 16 20.93 4.81 10.08
CA PRO A 16 19.54 4.75 10.50
C PRO A 16 18.76 6.00 10.09
N VAL A 17 19.42 7.17 10.08
CA VAL A 17 18.83 8.43 9.61
C VAL A 17 18.56 8.40 8.10
N ALA A 18 19.45 7.77 7.32
CA ALA A 18 19.24 7.60 5.89
C ALA A 18 18.08 6.63 5.61
N LEU A 19 17.97 5.56 6.40
CA LEU A 19 16.86 4.60 6.33
C LEU A 19 15.52 5.27 6.67
N GLU A 20 15.44 6.00 7.78
CA GLU A 20 14.23 6.73 8.17
C GLU A 20 13.80 7.73 7.09
N ARG A 21 14.76 8.44 6.49
CA ARG A 21 14.48 9.36 5.39
C ARG A 21 13.98 8.62 4.14
N ALA A 22 14.59 7.49 3.82
CA ALA A 22 14.16 6.66 2.70
C ALA A 22 12.75 6.09 2.93
N LEU A 23 12.46 5.59 4.14
CA LEU A 23 11.14 5.13 4.54
C LEU A 23 10.10 6.24 4.45
N ARG A 24 10.40 7.44 4.96
CA ARG A 24 9.51 8.60 4.83
C ARG A 24 9.23 8.95 3.37
N SER A 25 10.28 8.94 2.54
CA SER A 25 10.14 9.18 1.10
C SER A 25 9.30 8.11 0.41
N ALA A 26 9.49 6.83 0.77
CA ALA A 26 8.74 5.70 0.23
C ALA A 26 7.28 5.75 0.68
N SER A 27 6.99 6.10 1.93
CA SER A 27 5.61 6.23 2.44
C SER A 27 4.84 7.33 1.70
N LEU A 28 5.44 8.50 1.48
CA LEU A 28 4.80 9.58 0.72
C LEU A 28 4.53 9.17 -0.73
N ASP A 29 5.47 8.46 -1.33
CA ASP A 29 5.31 7.95 -2.69
C ASP A 29 4.21 6.89 -2.79
N LEU A 30 4.18 5.97 -1.83
CA LEU A 30 3.17 4.93 -1.71
C LEU A 30 1.77 5.54 -1.56
N GLN A 31 1.63 6.58 -0.73
CA GLN A 31 0.39 7.34 -0.59
C GLN A 31 -0.10 7.93 -1.93
N GLN A 32 0.81 8.53 -2.71
CA GLN A 32 0.46 9.13 -4.01
C GLN A 32 0.05 8.07 -5.04
N ILE A 33 0.77 6.95 -5.09
CA ILE A 33 0.46 5.84 -6.00
C ILE A 33 -0.88 5.22 -5.61
N ILE A 34 -1.12 4.95 -4.31
CA ILE A 34 -2.38 4.39 -3.83
C ILE A 34 -3.55 5.33 -4.10
N ALA A 35 -3.43 6.63 -3.85
CA ALA A 35 -4.50 7.57 -4.17
C ALA A 35 -4.90 7.50 -5.66
N THR A 36 -3.90 7.36 -6.54
CA THR A 36 -4.15 7.23 -7.99
C THR A 36 -4.76 5.88 -8.37
N VAL A 37 -4.26 4.78 -7.81
CA VAL A 37 -4.71 3.41 -8.12
C VAL A 37 -6.08 3.17 -7.51
N ALA A 38 -6.23 3.37 -6.20
CA ALA A 38 -7.47 3.19 -5.47
C ALA A 38 -8.58 4.12 -5.98
N GLY A 39 -8.26 5.37 -6.33
CA GLY A 39 -9.23 6.29 -6.94
C GLY A 39 -9.92 5.67 -8.15
N ARG A 40 -9.20 4.95 -9.02
CA ARG A 40 -9.83 4.25 -10.17
C ARG A 40 -10.82 3.18 -9.74
N TYR A 41 -10.53 2.43 -8.69
CA TYR A 41 -11.40 1.37 -8.19
C TYR A 41 -12.62 1.93 -7.46
N LEU A 42 -12.42 2.97 -6.65
CA LEU A 42 -13.47 3.61 -5.85
C LEU A 42 -14.37 4.50 -6.73
N ASP A 43 -13.82 5.27 -7.66
CA ASP A 43 -14.58 6.14 -8.58
C ASP A 43 -15.31 5.36 -9.67
N SER A 44 -14.72 4.25 -10.17
CA SER A 44 -15.40 3.38 -11.15
C SER A 44 -16.66 2.73 -10.55
N GLY A 45 -16.71 2.55 -9.23
CA GLY A 45 -17.91 2.11 -8.52
C GLY A 45 -19.01 3.17 -8.49
N ARG A 46 -18.65 4.46 -8.48
CA ARG A 46 -19.61 5.59 -8.48
C ARG A 46 -20.27 5.80 -9.84
N HIS A 47 -19.53 5.62 -10.93
CA HIS A 47 -20.01 5.98 -12.26
C HIS A 47 -20.83 4.87 -12.95
N ARG A 48 -20.66 3.59 -12.54
CA ARG A 48 -21.38 2.48 -13.19
C ARG A 48 -22.80 2.26 -12.69
N TYR A 49 -23.13 2.64 -11.46
CA TYR A 49 -24.47 2.45 -10.90
C TYR A 49 -24.80 3.52 -9.84
N SER A 50 -25.60 4.52 -10.20
CA SER A 50 -26.12 5.57 -9.31
C SER A 50 -27.11 5.08 -8.24
N SER A 51 -27.05 3.81 -7.82
CA SER A 51 -27.92 3.24 -6.78
C SER A 51 -27.21 2.23 -5.87
N GLY A 52 -25.90 2.04 -5.98
CA GLY A 52 -25.17 1.13 -5.10
C GLY A 52 -23.69 1.15 -5.43
N ALA A 53 -22.94 2.03 -4.76
CA ALA A 53 -21.48 1.95 -4.79
C ALA A 53 -21.10 0.60 -4.18
N GLN A 54 -20.64 -0.35 -5.01
CA GLN A 54 -20.18 -1.63 -4.53
C GLN A 54 -18.99 -1.38 -3.60
N LEU A 55 -19.19 -1.66 -2.31
CA LEU A 55 -18.14 -1.52 -1.31
C LEU A 55 -16.94 -2.37 -1.76
N PRO A 56 -15.71 -1.83 -1.61
CA PRO A 56 -14.52 -2.59 -1.99
C PRO A 56 -14.49 -3.91 -1.22
N THR A 57 -14.17 -4.99 -1.94
CA THR A 57 -13.95 -6.30 -1.34
C THR A 57 -12.48 -6.50 -1.00
N TRP A 58 -12.18 -7.54 -0.22
CA TRP A 58 -10.79 -7.92 0.05
C TRP A 58 -9.99 -8.19 -1.23
N ARG A 59 -10.63 -8.75 -2.28
CA ARG A 59 -10.03 -8.89 -3.62
C ARG A 59 -9.60 -7.55 -4.23
N THR A 60 -10.41 -6.50 -4.04
CA THR A 60 -10.05 -5.16 -4.51
C THR A 60 -8.79 -4.66 -3.80
N LEU A 61 -8.67 -4.87 -2.49
CA LEU A 61 -7.45 -4.49 -1.76
C LEU A 61 -6.22 -5.28 -2.20
N LEU A 62 -6.35 -6.60 -2.38
CA LEU A 62 -5.27 -7.43 -2.91
C LEU A 62 -4.81 -6.94 -4.29
N THR A 63 -5.75 -6.63 -5.19
CA THR A 63 -5.45 -6.12 -6.53
C THR A 63 -4.73 -4.77 -6.50
N ILE A 64 -5.15 -3.87 -5.60
CA ILE A 64 -4.48 -2.58 -5.39
C ILE A 64 -3.06 -2.81 -4.85
N ASP A 65 -2.91 -3.70 -3.88
CA ASP A 65 -1.62 -4.05 -3.28
C ASP A 65 -0.63 -4.55 -4.34
N GLU A 66 -1.03 -5.52 -5.16
CA GLU A 66 -0.23 -6.01 -6.29
C GLU A 66 0.19 -4.85 -7.23
N GLN A 67 -0.77 -4.03 -7.68
CA GLN A 67 -0.47 -2.93 -8.62
C GLN A 67 0.45 -1.85 -8.07
N VAL A 68 0.30 -1.54 -6.78
CA VAL A 68 1.07 -0.51 -6.11
C VAL A 68 2.51 -0.97 -5.93
N PHE A 69 2.73 -2.19 -5.45
CA PHE A 69 4.07 -2.70 -5.20
C PHE A 69 4.78 -3.18 -6.48
N ASP A 70 4.04 -3.57 -7.53
CA ASP A 70 4.59 -3.81 -8.86
C ASP A 70 4.81 -2.54 -9.69
N ASN A 71 4.45 -1.36 -9.16
CA ASN A 71 4.68 -0.10 -9.84
C ASN A 71 6.19 0.08 -10.15
N ARG A 72 6.53 0.10 -11.45
CA ARG A 72 7.92 0.22 -11.90
C ARG A 72 8.62 1.45 -11.34
N GLY A 73 7.91 2.57 -11.22
CA GLY A 73 8.45 3.82 -10.69
C GLY A 73 8.70 3.76 -9.18
N PHE A 74 7.87 3.03 -8.42
CA PHE A 74 8.11 2.76 -7.00
C PHE A 74 9.34 1.87 -6.83
N ARG A 75 9.39 0.76 -7.56
CA ARG A 75 10.51 -0.21 -7.51
C ARG A 75 11.84 0.39 -7.96
N SER A 76 11.85 1.31 -8.91
CA SER A 76 13.07 1.97 -9.37
C SER A 76 13.59 3.03 -8.39
N ARG A 77 12.70 3.66 -7.62
CA ARG A 77 13.07 4.74 -6.68
C ARG A 77 13.46 4.22 -5.30
N HIS A 78 12.94 3.06 -4.89
CA HIS A 78 13.15 2.50 -3.56
C HIS A 78 13.75 1.11 -3.64
N ASN A 79 14.86 0.89 -2.92
CA ASN A 79 15.53 -0.40 -2.87
C ASN A 79 14.67 -1.47 -2.14
N GLU A 80 15.08 -2.74 -2.24
CA GLU A 80 14.32 -3.85 -1.64
C GLU A 80 14.16 -3.70 -0.13
N THR A 81 15.22 -3.31 0.60
CA THR A 81 15.19 -3.14 2.07
C THR A 81 14.13 -2.15 2.55
N VAL A 82 13.99 -1.02 1.84
CA VAL A 82 12.96 -0.02 2.15
C VAL A 82 11.58 -0.58 1.79
N ARG A 83 11.44 -1.24 0.64
CA ARG A 83 10.17 -1.81 0.19
C ARG A 83 9.67 -2.95 1.08
N SER A 84 10.56 -3.81 1.58
CA SER A 84 10.22 -4.93 2.47
C SER A 84 9.79 -4.49 3.87
N THR A 85 9.97 -3.21 4.22
CA THR A 85 9.49 -2.67 5.51
C THR A 85 7.96 -2.50 5.52
N PHE A 86 7.33 -2.42 4.36
CA PHE A 86 5.87 -2.30 4.27
C PHE A 86 5.21 -3.67 4.33
N VAL A 87 4.26 -3.83 5.25
CA VAL A 87 3.43 -5.05 5.31
C VAL A 87 2.56 -5.15 4.06
N ARG A 88 2.74 -6.24 3.31
CA ARG A 88 1.93 -6.60 2.14
C ARG A 88 0.63 -7.27 2.55
N PHE A 89 -0.34 -7.29 1.65
CA PHE A 89 -1.59 -8.02 1.87
C PHE A 89 -1.34 -9.52 2.12
N GLU A 90 -0.49 -10.14 1.29
CA GLU A 90 -0.14 -11.57 1.37
C GLU A 90 0.60 -11.95 2.67
N ASP A 91 1.39 -11.02 3.21
CA ASP A 91 2.16 -11.24 4.45
C ASP A 91 1.33 -10.99 5.72
N SER A 92 0.12 -10.44 5.57
CA SER A 92 -0.74 -10.09 6.69
C SER A 92 -1.70 -11.23 7.07
N ARG A 93 -2.34 -11.07 8.23
CA ARG A 93 -3.44 -11.94 8.68
C ARG A 93 -4.68 -11.87 7.78
N LEU A 94 -4.74 -10.90 6.86
CA LEU A 94 -5.84 -10.75 5.91
C LEU A 94 -5.75 -11.69 4.71
N SER A 95 -4.60 -12.35 4.50
CA SER A 95 -4.38 -13.31 3.40
C SER A 95 -5.36 -14.49 3.39
N GLY A 96 -5.95 -14.84 4.54
CA GLY A 96 -6.92 -15.92 4.67
C GLY A 96 -8.39 -15.51 4.59
N MET A 97 -8.69 -14.23 4.33
CA MET A 97 -10.07 -13.73 4.26
C MET A 97 -10.80 -14.22 3.01
N ASP A 98 -12.13 -14.27 3.06
CA ASP A 98 -12.93 -14.46 1.85
C ASP A 98 -12.79 -13.24 0.94
N LEU A 99 -12.11 -13.42 -0.19
CA LEU A 99 -11.78 -12.32 -1.10
C LEU A 99 -13.01 -11.63 -1.70
N ASP A 100 -14.16 -12.30 -1.70
CA ASP A 100 -15.43 -11.76 -2.20
C ASP A 100 -16.21 -10.97 -1.14
N GLU A 101 -15.83 -11.06 0.14
CA GLU A 101 -16.44 -10.28 1.21
C GLU A 101 -16.03 -8.81 1.15
N THR A 102 -16.95 -7.93 1.54
CA THR A 102 -16.68 -6.50 1.69
C THR A 102 -15.64 -6.26 2.77
N VAL A 103 -14.75 -5.29 2.55
CA VAL A 103 -13.74 -4.93 3.53
C VAL A 103 -14.39 -4.44 4.82
N ASP A 104 -14.01 -5.07 5.93
CA ASP A 104 -14.28 -4.55 7.26
C ASP A 104 -13.26 -3.44 7.58
N TRP A 105 -13.72 -2.18 7.54
CA TRP A 105 -12.91 -1.00 7.85
C TRP A 105 -12.75 -0.71 9.34
N GLN A 106 -13.30 -1.54 10.24
CA GLN A 106 -13.19 -1.34 11.69
C GLN A 106 -12.05 -2.13 12.34
N ARG A 107 -11.34 -2.97 11.57
CA ARG A 107 -10.22 -3.77 12.09
C ARG A 107 -9.10 -2.89 12.67
N ASP A 108 -8.48 -3.40 13.74
CA ASP A 108 -7.36 -2.76 14.45
C ASP A 108 -6.14 -3.68 14.61
N ASP A 109 -6.00 -4.73 13.79
CA ASP A 109 -4.89 -5.67 13.89
C ASP A 109 -3.53 -4.95 13.84
N ASP A 110 -2.54 -5.45 14.60
CA ASP A 110 -1.21 -4.82 14.69
C ASP A 110 -0.45 -4.80 13.34
N ASP A 111 -0.66 -5.81 12.50
CA ASP A 111 0.06 -6.04 11.24
C ASP A 111 -0.82 -5.77 10.00
N LEU A 112 -1.64 -4.70 10.05
CA LEU A 112 -2.47 -4.35 8.89
C LEU A 112 -1.61 -3.93 7.68
N PRO A 113 -1.94 -4.39 6.45
CA PRO A 113 -1.22 -3.99 5.25
C PRO A 113 -1.22 -2.48 5.03
N ALA A 114 -0.13 -1.97 4.47
CA ALA A 114 -0.02 -0.54 4.13
C ALA A 114 -1.19 -0.08 3.24
N VAL A 115 -1.61 -0.93 2.30
CA VAL A 115 -2.72 -0.65 1.39
C VAL A 115 -4.06 -0.59 2.13
N TYR A 116 -4.30 -1.46 3.11
CA TYR A 116 -5.53 -1.38 3.92
C TYR A 116 -5.59 -0.04 4.66
N LEU A 117 -4.51 0.35 5.35
CA LEU A 117 -4.47 1.59 6.13
C LEU A 117 -4.65 2.84 5.25
N LEU A 118 -3.99 2.87 4.10
CA LEU A 118 -4.03 4.01 3.19
C LEU A 118 -5.37 4.12 2.45
N VAL A 119 -5.94 3.00 2.00
CA VAL A 119 -7.28 3.02 1.38
C VAL A 119 -8.37 3.31 2.41
N ARG A 120 -8.25 2.80 3.64
CA ARG A 120 -9.14 3.15 4.77
C ARG A 120 -9.17 4.65 5.00
N ALA A 121 -8.01 5.30 5.03
CA ALA A 121 -7.91 6.75 5.20
C ALA A 121 -8.60 7.51 4.05
N LEU A 122 -8.46 7.05 2.80
CA LEU A 122 -9.14 7.64 1.64
C LEU A 122 -10.67 7.51 1.74
N VAL A 123 -11.17 6.32 2.08
CA VAL A 123 -12.62 6.06 2.25
C VAL A 123 -13.20 6.90 3.39
N GLN A 124 -12.48 7.04 4.50
CA GLN A 124 -12.93 7.84 5.64
C GLN A 124 -12.88 9.35 5.38
N ALA A 125 -11.87 9.83 4.64
CA ALA A 125 -11.79 11.23 4.23
C ALA A 125 -12.97 11.63 3.34
N ASP A 126 -13.32 10.77 2.38
CA ASP A 126 -14.46 10.98 1.48
C ASP A 126 -15.80 10.98 2.22
N ALA A 127 -16.01 10.08 3.18
CA ALA A 127 -17.21 10.07 4.01
C ALA A 127 -17.38 11.36 4.83
N THR A 128 -16.27 11.98 5.25
CA THR A 128 -16.28 13.25 6.00
C THR A 128 -16.63 14.43 5.10
N ASP A 129 -16.16 14.43 3.85
CA ASP A 129 -16.46 15.49 2.87
C ASP A 129 -17.94 15.52 2.48
N VAL A 130 -18.55 14.34 2.28
CA VAL A 130 -19.99 14.21 2.00
C VAL A 130 -20.84 14.74 3.17
N ALA A 131 -20.45 14.46 4.41
CA ALA A 131 -21.19 14.91 5.61
C ALA A 131 -21.11 16.44 5.86
N LEU A 132 -20.14 17.14 5.26
CA LEU A 132 -20.01 18.60 5.35
C LEU A 132 -20.80 19.34 4.27
N HIS A 133 -21.26 18.63 3.23
CA HIS A 133 -21.96 19.18 2.08
C HIS A 133 -23.48 18.87 2.05
N ASP A 134 -24.00 18.18 3.07
CA ASP A 134 -25.43 17.95 3.36
C ASP A 134 -25.98 19.02 4.34
#